data_AF-A0A381ZUZ6-F1
#
_entry.id   AF-A0A381ZUZ6-F1
#
_cell.length_a   1.000
_cell.length_b   1.000
_cell.length_c   1.000
_cell.angle_alpha   90.00
_cell.angle_beta   90.00
_cell.angle_gamma   90.00
#
_symmetry.space_group_name_H-M   'P 1'
#
loop_
_entity.id
_entity.type
_entity.pdbx_description
1 polymer ?
#
loop_
_entity_poly.entity_id
_entity_poly.type
_entity_poly.pdbx_seq_one_letter_code
_entity_poly.pdbx_strand_id
1 'polypeptide(L)'
;MEESTTPPREDIFKFVAKTALIAAVVYVGFYSFDQWMRKKDGPWEVTFDKDANGTPMLVINWAARGFSDCKVLFPGESVPDGFQTFSTNYVDPSHLPLNIPFGEWFFADLTYLPGTVTYDLFVEDTNATSKGRRHEIELLPRGLVVNRKAHPWKGGMRIEVSAGDKQDWQETDVKY
;
A
#
# COMPACT_ATOMS: atom_id res chain seq x y z
N MET A 1 44.93 37.01 39.97
CA MET A 1 45.38 35.64 39.73
C MET A 1 44.13 34.86 39.43
N GLU A 2 43.81 34.70 38.15
CA GLU A 2 42.55 34.12 37.69
C GLU A 2 42.74 32.61 37.62
N GLU A 3 42.10 31.88 38.53
CA GLU A 3 42.20 30.43 38.62
C GLU A 3 41.48 29.81 37.42
N SER A 4 42.23 29.16 36.52
CA SER A 4 41.62 28.55 35.33
C SER A 4 40.73 27.39 35.74
N THR A 5 39.42 27.63 35.75
CA THR A 5 38.37 26.64 36.03
C THR A 5 38.13 25.72 34.83
N THR A 6 39.19 25.11 34.31
CA THR A 6 39.04 24.07 33.27
C THR A 6 38.82 22.72 33.97
N PRO A 7 37.64 22.10 33.83
CA PRO A 7 37.39 20.80 34.46
C PRO A 7 38.39 19.74 33.94
N PRO A 8 38.78 18.77 34.78
CA PRO A 8 39.70 17.71 34.39
C PRO A 8 39.20 17.01 33.12
N ARG A 9 40.10 16.78 32.15
CA ARG A 9 39.78 16.18 30.85
C ARG A 9 39.06 14.83 30.98
N GLU A 10 39.32 14.08 32.05
CA GLU A 10 38.63 12.82 32.37
C GLU A 10 37.13 12.99 32.66
N ASP A 11 36.72 14.10 33.29
CA ASP A 11 35.32 14.39 33.57
C ASP A 11 34.55 14.73 32.30
N ILE A 12 35.22 15.39 31.34
CA ILE A 12 34.69 15.63 29.99
C ILE A 12 34.49 14.31 29.25
N PHE A 13 35.47 13.40 29.26
CA PHE A 13 35.32 12.10 28.59
C PHE A 13 34.24 11.23 29.22
N LYS A 14 34.14 11.19 30.55
CA LYS A 14 33.05 10.48 31.25
C LYS A 14 31.68 11.06 30.91
N PHE A 15 31.56 12.40 30.84
CA PHE A 15 30.32 13.07 30.43
C PHE A 15 29.93 12.75 28.98
N VAL A 16 30.88 12.84 28.05
CA VAL A 16 30.67 12.52 26.64
C VAL A 16 30.28 11.06 26.48
N ALA A 17 30.98 10.13 27.13
CA ALA A 17 30.66 8.70 27.07
C ALA A 17 29.26 8.38 27.62
N LYS A 18 28.88 8.98 28.76
CA LYS A 18 27.52 8.84 29.31
C LYS A 18 26.46 9.39 28.38
N THR A 19 26.68 10.58 27.83
CA THR A 19 25.74 11.23 26.91
C THR A 19 25.61 10.42 25.62
N ALA A 20 26.71 9.93 25.05
CA ALA A 20 26.71 9.09 23.87
C ALA A 20 25.98 7.76 24.11
N LEU A 21 26.17 7.14 25.28
CA LEU A 21 25.45 5.92 25.65
C LEU A 21 23.94 6.17 25.75
N ILE A 22 23.53 7.26 26.42
CA ILE A 22 22.11 7.63 26.52
C ILE A 22 21.53 7.87 25.12
N ALA A 23 22.23 8.65 24.28
CA ALA A 23 21.80 8.91 22.90
C ALA A 23 21.66 7.62 22.08
N ALA A 24 22.59 6.67 22.22
CA ALA A 24 22.51 5.38 21.56
C ALA A 24 21.31 4.55 22.03
N VAL A 25 21.06 4.48 23.34
CA VAL A 25 19.89 3.76 23.90
C VAL A 25 18.59 4.37 23.41
N VAL A 26 18.47 5.70 23.45
CA VAL A 26 17.31 6.42 22.94
C VAL A 26 17.11 6.12 21.46
N TYR A 27 18.16 6.27 20.64
CA TYR A 27 18.11 6.01 19.21
C TYR A 27 17.65 4.58 18.91
N VAL A 28 18.28 3.57 19.53
CA VAL A 28 17.93 2.16 19.33
C VAL A 28 16.48 1.89 19.75
N GLY A 29 16.03 2.46 20.86
CA GLY A 29 14.64 2.30 21.34
C GLY A 29 13.63 2.86 20.34
N PHE A 30 13.79 4.12 19.92
CA PHE A 30 12.89 4.75 18.96
C PHE A 30 12.95 4.09 17.58
N TYR A 31 14.15 3.75 17.09
CA TYR A 31 14.32 3.06 15.81
C TYR A 31 13.64 1.69 15.84
N SER A 32 13.85 0.90 16.90
CA SER A 32 13.22 -0.42 17.03
C SER A 32 11.71 -0.32 17.12
N PHE A 33 11.19 0.67 17.85
CA PHE A 33 9.75 0.91 17.95
C PHE A 33 9.14 1.33 16.61
N ASP A 34 9.80 2.24 15.87
CA ASP A 34 9.40 2.62 14.51
C ASP A 34 9.37 1.40 13.59
N GLN A 35 10.46 0.62 13.54
CA GLN A 35 10.56 -0.58 12.72
C GLN A 35 9.47 -1.62 13.05
N TRP A 36 9.11 -1.76 14.33
CA TRP A 36 7.98 -2.59 14.73
C TRP A 36 6.65 -2.02 14.25
N MET A 37 6.38 -0.73 14.48
CA MET A 37 5.15 -0.06 14.05
C MET A 37 4.94 -0.18 12.53
N ARG A 38 6.01 -0.10 11.74
CA ARG A 38 5.94 -0.23 10.27
C ARG A 38 5.48 -1.60 9.80
N LYS A 39 5.71 -2.66 10.59
CA LYS A 39 5.51 -4.07 10.16
C LYS A 39 4.40 -4.79 10.91
N LYS A 40 3.98 -4.30 12.08
CA LYS A 40 3.10 -5.02 13.03
C LYS A 40 1.76 -5.49 12.42
N ASP A 41 1.21 -4.76 11.45
CA ASP A 41 -0.09 -5.09 10.86
C ASP A 41 0.02 -5.92 9.57
N GLY A 42 1.25 -6.20 9.09
CA GLY A 42 1.48 -6.98 7.88
C GLY A 42 0.94 -6.34 6.59
N PRO A 43 1.36 -6.85 5.41
CA PRO A 43 1.00 -6.27 4.12
C PRO A 43 -0.41 -6.66 3.67
N TRP A 44 -0.86 -6.02 2.59
CA TRP A 44 -1.90 -6.59 1.74
C TRP A 44 -1.36 -7.81 0.99
N GLU A 45 -2.15 -8.89 0.97
CA GLU A 45 -1.91 -10.05 0.12
C GLU A 45 -2.97 -10.05 -0.99
N VAL A 46 -2.54 -9.82 -2.22
CA VAL A 46 -3.45 -9.69 -3.36
C VAL A 46 -3.13 -10.76 -4.39
N THR A 47 -4.17 -11.44 -4.84
CA THR A 47 -4.10 -12.40 -5.93
C THR A 47 -4.99 -11.94 -7.07
N PHE A 48 -4.39 -11.78 -8.23
CA PHE A 48 -5.04 -11.57 -9.50
C PHE A 48 -5.39 -12.94 -10.06
N ASP A 49 -6.67 -13.18 -10.32
CA ASP A 49 -7.16 -14.47 -10.76
C ASP A 49 -8.38 -14.31 -11.66
N LYS A 50 -8.97 -15.43 -12.08
CA LYS A 50 -10.27 -15.48 -12.76
C LYS A 50 -11.18 -16.50 -12.11
N ASP A 51 -12.48 -16.23 -12.13
CA ASP A 51 -13.46 -17.20 -11.64
C ASP A 51 -13.66 -18.38 -12.61
N ALA A 52 -14.52 -19.32 -12.23
CA ALA A 52 -14.84 -20.49 -13.05
C ALA A 52 -15.44 -20.14 -14.43
N ASN A 53 -16.03 -18.96 -14.58
CA ASN A 53 -16.58 -18.46 -15.84
C ASN A 53 -15.56 -17.64 -16.65
N GLY A 54 -14.32 -17.51 -16.15
CA GLY A 54 -13.27 -16.70 -16.76
C GLY A 54 -13.36 -15.21 -16.43
N THR A 55 -14.25 -14.79 -15.53
CA THR A 55 -14.39 -13.40 -15.09
C THR A 55 -13.16 -12.99 -14.29
N PRO A 56 -12.45 -11.90 -14.65
CA PRO A 56 -11.32 -11.43 -13.87
C PRO A 56 -11.73 -11.08 -12.44
N MET A 57 -10.88 -11.40 -11.47
CA MET A 57 -11.09 -11.08 -10.06
C MET A 57 -9.79 -10.72 -9.33
N LEU A 58 -9.92 -9.86 -8.34
CA LEU A 58 -8.93 -9.64 -7.28
C LEU A 58 -9.40 -10.36 -6.02
N VAL A 59 -8.53 -11.17 -5.43
CA VAL A 59 -8.71 -11.74 -4.09
C VAL A 59 -7.74 -11.02 -3.16
N ILE A 60 -8.27 -10.38 -2.13
CA ILE A 60 -7.54 -9.52 -1.20
C ILE A 60 -7.64 -10.13 0.19
N ASN A 61 -6.50 -10.31 0.84
CA ASN A 61 -6.39 -10.78 2.21
C ASN A 61 -5.57 -9.79 3.05
N TRP A 62 -5.92 -9.70 4.32
CA TRP A 62 -5.20 -8.96 5.34
C TRP A 62 -5.25 -9.70 6.68
N ALA A 63 -4.18 -10.44 6.95
CA ALA A 63 -4.09 -11.37 8.07
C ALA A 63 -4.26 -10.70 9.45
N ALA A 64 -3.63 -9.53 9.68
CA ALA A 64 -3.65 -8.90 10.99
C ALA A 64 -5.05 -8.45 11.46
N ARG A 65 -6.00 -8.29 10.52
CA ARG A 65 -7.40 -8.01 10.84
C ARG A 65 -8.36 -9.15 10.49
N GLY A 66 -7.84 -10.31 10.08
CA GLY A 66 -8.65 -11.49 9.76
C GLY A 66 -9.54 -11.32 8.53
N PHE A 67 -9.28 -10.32 7.68
CA PHE A 67 -10.01 -10.19 6.42
C PHE A 67 -9.41 -11.18 5.42
N SER A 68 -10.21 -12.16 5.05
CA SER A 68 -9.81 -13.21 4.11
C SER A 68 -10.89 -13.38 3.05
N ASP A 69 -10.47 -13.81 1.86
CA ASP A 69 -11.34 -14.06 0.71
C ASP A 69 -12.19 -12.84 0.28
N CYS A 70 -11.68 -11.62 0.46
CA CYS A 70 -12.35 -10.42 -0.02
C CYS A 70 -12.16 -10.30 -1.53
N LYS A 71 -13.25 -10.26 -2.29
CA LYS A 71 -13.23 -10.35 -3.75
C LYS A 71 -13.76 -9.08 -4.42
N VAL A 72 -13.05 -8.64 -5.45
CA VAL A 72 -13.55 -7.68 -6.44
C VAL A 72 -13.59 -8.41 -7.78
N LEU A 73 -14.75 -8.52 -8.39
CA LEU A 73 -14.92 -9.14 -9.70
C LEU A 73 -15.23 -8.09 -10.73
N PHE A 74 -14.80 -8.38 -11.97
CA PHE A 74 -14.95 -7.47 -13.09
C PHE A 74 -15.80 -8.09 -14.22
N PRO A 75 -17.12 -8.25 -14.04
CA PRO A 75 -17.99 -8.75 -15.11
C PRO A 75 -17.92 -7.88 -16.37
N GLY A 76 -17.76 -8.53 -17.52
CA GLY A 76 -17.63 -7.85 -18.82
C GLY A 76 -16.19 -7.46 -19.18
N GLU A 77 -15.24 -7.58 -18.25
CA GLU A 77 -13.81 -7.49 -18.56
C GLU A 77 -13.24 -8.84 -19.00
N SER A 78 -12.07 -8.79 -19.63
CA SER A 78 -11.34 -9.98 -20.09
C SER A 78 -9.93 -10.03 -19.51
N VAL A 79 -9.46 -11.23 -19.20
CA VAL A 79 -8.06 -11.44 -18.81
C VAL A 79 -7.16 -11.33 -20.04
N PRO A 80 -5.89 -10.89 -19.91
CA PRO A 80 -4.93 -10.91 -21.01
C PRO A 80 -4.69 -12.31 -21.56
N ASP A 81 -4.26 -12.39 -22.81
CA ASP A 81 -3.86 -13.66 -23.44
C ASP A 81 -2.74 -14.34 -22.65
N GLY A 82 -2.90 -15.64 -22.40
CA GLY A 82 -1.94 -16.43 -21.64
C GLY A 82 -1.90 -16.14 -20.13
N PHE A 83 -2.84 -15.34 -19.61
CA PHE A 83 -2.91 -15.00 -18.18
C PHE A 83 -2.81 -16.22 -17.27
N GLN A 84 -1.92 -16.12 -16.27
CA GLN A 84 -1.77 -17.03 -15.16
C GLN A 84 -2.05 -16.29 -13.87
N THR A 85 -2.61 -16.99 -12.87
CA THR A 85 -2.83 -16.46 -11.53
C THR A 85 -1.53 -15.85 -10.98
N PHE A 86 -1.62 -14.64 -10.45
CA PHE A 86 -0.47 -13.89 -9.96
C PHE A 86 -0.77 -13.38 -8.55
N SER A 87 0.09 -13.72 -7.59
CA SER A 87 -0.02 -13.29 -6.20
C SER A 87 1.15 -12.40 -5.82
N THR A 88 0.88 -11.36 -5.04
CA THR A 88 1.89 -10.45 -4.51
C THR A 88 1.55 -10.03 -3.08
N ASN A 89 2.59 -9.75 -2.30
CA ASN A 89 2.50 -9.15 -0.99
C ASN A 89 3.17 -7.76 -1.02
N TYR A 90 2.39 -6.71 -0.78
CA TYR A 90 2.88 -5.34 -0.90
C TYR A 90 3.71 -4.94 0.33
N VAL A 91 4.97 -5.40 0.38
CA VAL A 91 5.88 -5.18 1.51
C VAL A 91 6.93 -4.12 1.25
N ASP A 92 7.42 -4.03 0.00
CA ASP A 92 8.54 -3.17 -0.34
C ASP A 92 8.09 -2.02 -1.26
N PRO A 93 8.57 -0.79 -1.01
CA PRO A 93 8.33 0.32 -1.93
C PRO A 93 9.03 0.03 -3.27
N SER A 94 8.23 -0.13 -4.32
CA SER A 94 8.70 -0.25 -5.69
C SER A 94 8.74 1.10 -6.40
N HIS A 95 9.53 1.22 -7.47
CA HIS A 95 9.42 2.34 -8.38
C HIS A 95 8.09 2.23 -9.14
N LEU A 96 7.16 3.11 -8.80
CA LEU A 96 5.85 3.19 -9.44
C LEU A 96 5.90 4.18 -10.63
N PRO A 97 5.09 3.92 -11.68
CA PRO A 97 4.10 2.85 -11.74
C PRO A 97 4.66 1.49 -12.22
N LEU A 98 3.96 0.40 -11.88
CA LEU A 98 4.33 -0.98 -12.24
C LEU A 98 3.18 -1.69 -12.97
N ASN A 99 3.50 -2.36 -14.08
CA ASN A 99 2.54 -3.22 -14.79
C ASN A 99 2.16 -4.43 -13.93
N ILE A 100 0.86 -4.64 -13.81
CA ILE A 100 0.22 -5.78 -13.13
C ILE A 100 -0.77 -6.43 -14.10
N PRO A 101 -1.25 -7.66 -13.86
CA PRO A 101 -1.96 -8.41 -14.90
C PRO A 101 -3.17 -7.72 -15.52
N PHE A 102 -3.90 -6.90 -14.76
CA PHE A 102 -5.12 -6.22 -15.25
C PHE A 102 -4.93 -4.73 -15.48
N GLY A 103 -3.71 -4.22 -15.44
CA GLY A 103 -3.44 -2.79 -15.61
C GLY A 103 -2.16 -2.36 -14.89
N GLU A 104 -2.27 -1.33 -14.06
CA GLU A 104 -1.12 -0.66 -13.48
C GLU A 104 -1.32 -0.43 -11.97
N TRP A 105 -0.28 -0.72 -11.19
CA TRP A 105 -0.14 -0.24 -9.83
C TRP A 105 0.59 1.10 -9.89
N PHE A 106 -0.13 2.20 -9.67
CA PHE A 106 0.44 3.53 -9.91
C PHE A 106 0.74 4.32 -8.63
N PHE A 107 0.14 3.96 -7.50
CA PHE A 107 0.39 4.63 -6.22
C PHE A 107 0.48 3.66 -5.05
N ALA A 108 1.38 3.96 -4.12
CA ALA A 108 1.43 3.33 -2.83
C ALA A 108 2.06 4.21 -1.76
N ASP A 109 1.58 4.01 -0.53
CA ASP A 109 2.30 4.40 0.69
C ASP A 109 2.43 3.16 1.57
N LEU A 110 3.62 2.57 1.58
CA LEU A 110 3.97 1.38 2.36
C LEU A 110 4.86 1.72 3.56
N THR A 111 4.86 3.00 4.00
CA THR A 111 5.63 3.44 5.17
C THR A 111 5.27 2.64 6.40
N TYR A 112 3.96 2.43 6.61
CA TYR A 112 3.39 1.57 7.64
C TYR A 112 2.43 0.58 6.99
N LEU A 113 2.66 -0.71 7.18
CA LEU A 113 1.83 -1.75 6.61
C LEU A 113 0.44 -1.80 7.28
N PRO A 114 -0.62 -2.21 6.56
CA PRO A 114 -0.60 -2.67 5.17
C PRO A 114 -0.49 -1.52 4.14
N GLY A 115 -0.57 -0.27 4.61
CA GLY A 115 -0.41 0.90 3.77
C GLY A 115 -1.57 1.14 2.81
N THR A 116 -1.31 2.02 1.84
CA THR A 116 -2.21 2.30 0.72
C THR A 116 -1.64 1.68 -0.54
N VAL A 117 -2.49 1.03 -1.34
CA VAL A 117 -2.15 0.51 -2.67
C VAL A 117 -3.27 0.88 -3.63
N THR A 118 -2.94 1.54 -4.75
CA THR A 118 -3.95 1.97 -5.72
C THR A 118 -3.63 1.50 -7.13
N TYR A 119 -4.65 0.96 -7.79
CA TYR A 119 -4.57 0.43 -9.14
C TYR A 119 -5.42 1.22 -10.13
N ASP A 120 -4.93 1.32 -11.36
CA ASP A 120 -5.70 1.64 -12.56
C ASP A 120 -5.87 0.33 -13.35
N LEU A 121 -7.09 -0.22 -13.40
CA LEU A 121 -7.36 -1.52 -14.03
C LEU A 121 -8.27 -1.39 -15.25
N PHE A 122 -8.04 -2.25 -16.24
CA PHE A 122 -8.82 -2.38 -17.47
C PHE A 122 -9.03 -1.05 -18.21
N VAL A 123 -7.94 -0.30 -18.39
CA VAL A 123 -7.94 0.99 -19.08
C VAL A 123 -8.46 0.84 -20.50
N GLU A 124 -9.46 1.65 -20.85
CA GLU A 124 -10.01 1.80 -22.19
C GLU A 124 -9.61 3.18 -22.73
N ASP A 125 -8.77 3.18 -23.77
CA ASP A 125 -8.25 4.40 -24.38
C ASP A 125 -9.37 5.24 -25.02
N THR A 126 -9.57 6.46 -24.53
CA THR A 126 -10.58 7.41 -25.05
C THR A 126 -9.98 8.66 -25.69
N ASN A 127 -8.78 8.55 -26.28
CA ASN A 127 -7.95 9.59 -26.94
C ASN A 127 -6.75 10.08 -26.11
N ALA A 128 -5.75 10.63 -26.81
CA ALA A 128 -4.39 10.96 -26.35
C ALA A 128 -4.28 12.01 -25.22
N THR A 129 -5.37 12.59 -24.74
CA THR A 129 -5.39 13.65 -23.72
C THR A 129 -5.86 13.18 -22.34
N SER A 130 -6.39 11.96 -22.23
CA SER A 130 -6.89 11.37 -20.98
C SER A 130 -6.17 10.06 -20.68
N LYS A 131 -6.08 9.67 -19.40
CA LYS A 131 -5.71 8.30 -19.01
C LYS A 131 -6.73 7.24 -19.44
N GLY A 132 -7.87 7.65 -20.01
CA GLY A 132 -8.92 6.75 -20.44
C GLY A 132 -9.86 6.34 -19.30
N ARG A 133 -10.93 5.67 -19.69
CA ARG A 133 -11.90 5.09 -18.75
C ARG A 133 -11.29 3.86 -18.09
N ARG A 134 -11.36 3.77 -16.76
CA ARG A 134 -10.73 2.68 -15.99
C ARG A 134 -11.46 2.37 -14.70
N HIS A 135 -11.10 1.24 -14.09
CA HIS A 135 -11.45 0.93 -12.72
C HIS A 135 -10.35 1.38 -11.78
N GLU A 136 -10.67 2.29 -10.86
CA GLU A 136 -9.76 2.74 -9.81
C GLU A 136 -10.04 1.93 -8.55
N ILE A 137 -9.06 1.18 -8.08
CA ILE A 137 -9.21 0.32 -6.90
C ILE A 137 -8.15 0.73 -5.87
N GLU A 138 -8.58 1.19 -4.69
CA GLU A 138 -7.68 1.58 -3.62
C GLU A 138 -7.88 0.70 -2.38
N LEU A 139 -6.80 0.09 -1.92
CA LEU A 139 -6.76 -0.69 -0.69
C LEU A 139 -6.30 0.24 0.42
N LEU A 140 -7.22 0.63 1.30
CA LEU A 140 -6.92 1.45 2.47
C LEU A 140 -7.18 0.65 3.76
N PRO A 141 -6.42 0.89 4.85
CA PRO A 141 -6.69 0.23 6.14
C PRO A 141 -8.10 0.49 6.68
N ARG A 142 -8.73 1.61 6.27
CA ARG A 142 -10.08 2.01 6.67
C ARG A 142 -11.21 1.38 5.84
N GLY A 143 -10.90 0.84 4.66
CA GLY A 143 -11.89 0.31 3.73
C GLY A 143 -11.34 0.12 2.33
N LEU A 144 -12.00 -0.71 1.54
CA LEU A 144 -11.74 -0.81 0.12
C LEU A 144 -12.45 0.33 -0.60
N VAL A 145 -11.75 1.03 -1.47
CA VAL A 145 -12.36 2.03 -2.36
C VAL A 145 -12.39 1.45 -3.76
N VAL A 146 -13.58 1.42 -4.36
CA VAL A 146 -13.80 0.93 -5.72
C VAL A 146 -14.47 2.06 -6.48
N ASN A 147 -13.82 2.54 -7.55
CA ASN A 147 -14.32 3.67 -8.34
C ASN A 147 -14.75 4.84 -7.45
N ARG A 148 -13.90 5.20 -6.49
CA ARG A 148 -14.11 6.28 -5.50
C ARG A 148 -15.29 6.11 -4.55
N LYS A 149 -15.90 4.92 -4.55
CA LYS A 149 -16.92 4.54 -3.57
C LYS A 149 -16.27 3.72 -2.46
N ALA A 150 -16.42 4.17 -1.22
CA ALA A 150 -15.89 3.46 -0.07
C ALA A 150 -16.76 2.27 0.33
N HIS A 151 -16.11 1.15 0.61
CA HIS A 151 -16.70 -0.09 1.10
C HIS A 151 -15.97 -0.50 2.39
N PRO A 152 -16.67 -0.64 3.53
CA PRO A 152 -16.04 -1.11 4.75
C PRO A 152 -15.60 -2.57 4.60
N TRP A 153 -14.41 -2.89 5.11
CA TRP A 153 -13.89 -4.25 5.09
C TRP A 153 -14.79 -5.20 5.87
N LYS A 154 -15.11 -6.33 5.23
CA LYS A 154 -15.81 -7.47 5.85
C LYS A 154 -15.18 -8.75 5.28
N GLY A 155 -14.91 -9.74 6.12
CA GLY A 155 -14.39 -11.04 5.65
C GLY A 155 -15.34 -11.66 4.61
N GLY A 156 -14.79 -12.22 3.54
CA GLY A 156 -15.56 -12.80 2.44
C GLY A 156 -16.40 -11.80 1.65
N MET A 157 -16.16 -10.48 1.77
CA MET A 157 -16.91 -9.50 1.00
C MET A 157 -16.72 -9.73 -0.49
N ARG A 158 -17.78 -9.53 -1.27
CA ARG A 158 -17.76 -9.65 -2.72
C ARG A 158 -18.35 -8.39 -3.34
N ILE A 159 -17.57 -7.73 -4.18
CA ILE A 159 -17.99 -6.57 -4.96
C ILE A 159 -17.90 -6.94 -6.44
N GLU A 160 -18.95 -6.61 -7.18
CA GLU A 160 -18.95 -6.75 -8.64
C GLU A 160 -18.91 -5.36 -9.25
N VAL A 161 -17.99 -5.17 -10.20
CA VAL A 161 -17.70 -3.90 -10.85
C VAL A 161 -17.75 -4.15 -12.34
N SER A 162 -18.83 -3.74 -12.99
CA SER A 162 -19.04 -4.03 -14.40
C SER A 162 -18.19 -3.11 -15.29
N ALA A 163 -17.90 -3.53 -16.51
CA ALA A 163 -17.22 -2.69 -17.51
C ALA A 163 -17.90 -1.30 -17.72
N GLY A 164 -19.22 -1.23 -17.52
CA GLY A 164 -19.99 0.02 -17.59
C GLY A 164 -19.63 1.02 -16.50
N ASP A 165 -19.09 0.55 -15.37
CA ASP A 165 -18.76 1.39 -14.21
C ASP A 165 -17.42 2.12 -14.36
N LYS A 166 -16.64 1.86 -15.42
CA LYS A 166 -15.38 2.58 -15.69
C LYS A 166 -15.63 4.07 -15.82
N GLN A 167 -14.77 4.88 -15.22
CA GLN A 167 -14.81 6.35 -15.34
C GLN A 167 -13.46 6.88 -15.79
N ASP A 168 -13.49 8.03 -16.47
CA ASP A 168 -12.28 8.77 -16.83
C ASP A 168 -12.02 9.82 -15.75
N TRP A 169 -11.25 9.42 -14.75
CA TRP A 169 -10.94 10.29 -13.63
C TRP A 169 -9.86 11.30 -14.01
N GLN A 170 -10.17 12.59 -13.84
CA GLN A 170 -9.18 13.66 -13.95
C GLN A 170 -8.41 13.79 -12.64
N GLU A 171 -7.18 14.28 -12.73
CA GLU A 171 -6.31 14.51 -11.56
C GLU A 171 -6.93 15.50 -10.56
N THR A 172 -7.81 16.38 -11.03
CA THR A 172 -8.57 17.35 -10.22
C THR A 172 -9.72 16.77 -9.42
N ASP A 173 -10.11 15.52 -9.70
CA ASP A 173 -11.33 14.94 -9.14
C ASP A 173 -11.09 14.22 -7.81
N VAL A 174 -9.86 14.20 -7.30
CA VAL A 174 -9.49 13.57 -6.02
C VAL A 174 -10.03 14.42 -4.87
N LYS A 175 -11.16 14.00 -4.29
CA LYS A 175 -11.68 14.56 -3.04
C LYS A 175 -11.12 13.76 -1.86
N TYR A 176 -10.07 14.27 -1.24
CA TYR A 176 -9.68 13.87 0.11
C TYR A 176 -10.64 14.45 1.14
#